data_AF-A0A819XKR4-F1
#
_entry.id   AF-A0A819XKR4-F1
#
_cell.length_a   1.000
_cell.length_b   1.000
_cell.length_c   1.000
_cell.angle_alpha   90.00
_cell.angle_beta   90.00
_cell.angle_gamma   90.00
#
_symmetry.space_group_name_H-M   'P 1'
#
loop_
_entity.id
_entity.type
_entity.pdbx_description
1 polymer ?
#
loop_
_entity_poly.entity_id
_entity_poly.type
_entity_poly.pdbx_seq_one_letter_code
_entity_poly.pdbx_strand_id
1 'polypeptide(L)'
;MITLKFNLAEQCVSALCRIQKPPRIYLEKSSHDLLYYTNKTCPGDRNDNLWVTYNDYQPPKTQIEWEQTCFLDKCYYGYYEWPKIIKYPMNKRERHTKETMPEHVAILYNQFMNKNFITKLIQYMVLENEESETSFNTHRFRMFKGLFRNFGLDLIDHFMEQLNILIHEKTKEKYEGCHRVAAVIVAGMIRGSKHWTLQMLDELWQKIIPFLNEVCANLSPETLSYWGACFKFAMEDLDPRRMYRLIEFIRTLINNKTTVNTFLETSRWFLVLKLTIFEWRIPALWCTINEYAKEMLDHPYKAVREYIANVLSVSLSFDIKLPHGQSTRHPDANLFIDAIRERLHQAIEIYEKKPLANISGEKIEIDQEARKALNFMETVIRFHTHIFMWCLKPMKSAIVRLFPYLCELESIVPSENLTISRMHVAMTYLHTPILESLIEQLEHVCTSSKWHTRQVAMEFIQYMVFCNLFNARSYKKQLRELVFKCLFDEQFEVRSVASITLSGFYQCGYIQ
;
A
#
# COMPACT_ATOMS: atom_id res chain seq x y z
N MET A 1 30.36 -17.27 -16.34
CA MET A 1 31.16 -17.93 -15.28
C MET A 1 31.65 -16.93 -14.21
N ILE A 2 32.13 -15.73 -14.56
CA ILE A 2 32.58 -14.71 -13.59
C ILE A 2 31.43 -14.16 -12.73
N THR A 3 30.31 -13.76 -13.35
CA THR A 3 29.09 -13.29 -12.66
C THR A 3 28.55 -14.32 -11.66
N LEU A 4 28.56 -15.61 -12.03
CA LEU A 4 28.14 -16.70 -11.14
C LEU A 4 29.04 -16.82 -9.90
N LYS A 5 30.36 -16.65 -10.07
CA LYS A 5 31.32 -16.65 -8.94
C LYS A 5 31.14 -15.43 -8.05
N PHE A 6 30.79 -14.28 -8.61
CA PHE A 6 30.55 -13.05 -7.86
C PHE A 6 29.28 -13.13 -7.02
N ASN A 7 28.17 -13.58 -7.62
CA ASN A 7 26.92 -13.85 -6.90
C ASN A 7 27.12 -14.86 -5.75
N LEU A 8 27.91 -15.91 -5.99
CA LEU A 8 28.24 -16.87 -4.93
C LEU A 8 29.06 -16.21 -3.82
N ALA A 9 30.04 -15.36 -4.14
CA ALA A 9 30.84 -14.64 -3.15
C ALA A 9 29.97 -13.71 -2.28
N GLU A 10 29.05 -12.95 -2.86
CA GLU A 10 28.11 -12.09 -2.12
C GLU A 10 27.24 -12.91 -1.16
N GLN A 11 26.75 -14.08 -1.61
CA GLN A 11 25.99 -15.00 -0.77
C GLN A 11 26.84 -15.58 0.37
N CYS A 12 28.09 -15.95 0.09
CA CYS A 12 29.04 -16.40 1.10
C CYS A 12 29.32 -15.31 2.14
N VAL A 13 29.53 -14.07 1.74
CA VAL A 13 29.69 -12.95 2.69
C VAL A 13 28.42 -12.76 3.53
N SER A 14 27.23 -12.84 2.93
CA SER A 14 25.98 -12.79 3.68
C SER A 14 25.87 -13.92 4.71
N ALA A 15 26.28 -15.13 4.34
CA ALA A 15 26.31 -16.30 5.22
C ALA A 15 27.33 -16.14 6.35
N LEU A 16 28.55 -15.68 6.05
CA LEU A 16 29.59 -15.39 7.03
C LEU A 16 29.11 -14.35 8.04
N CYS A 17 28.54 -13.24 7.57
CA CYS A 17 27.90 -12.26 8.44
C CYS A 17 26.85 -12.92 9.34
N ARG A 18 26.00 -13.81 8.80
CA ARG A 18 24.96 -14.51 9.56
C ARG A 18 25.51 -15.48 10.60
N ILE A 19 26.60 -16.20 10.31
CA ILE A 19 27.28 -17.09 11.26
C ILE A 19 27.88 -16.26 12.40
N GLN A 20 28.52 -15.15 12.07
CA GLN A 20 29.12 -14.19 13.01
C GLN A 20 28.10 -13.24 13.64
N LYS A 21 26.80 -13.56 13.57
CA LYS A 21 25.74 -12.69 14.09
C LYS A 21 25.86 -12.69 15.61
N PRO A 22 26.15 -11.53 16.26
CA PRO A 22 26.26 -11.51 17.72
C PRO A 22 24.96 -11.98 18.38
N PRO A 23 24.95 -12.49 19.61
CA PRO A 23 23.72 -12.90 20.28
C PRO A 23 22.77 -11.71 20.53
N ARG A 24 21.57 -11.99 21.06
CA ARG A 24 20.65 -10.95 21.57
C ARG A 24 20.32 -11.29 23.00
N ILE A 25 20.19 -10.25 23.81
CA ILE A 25 19.56 -10.36 25.11
C ILE A 25 18.06 -10.21 24.88
N TYR A 26 17.29 -11.16 25.40
CA TYR A 26 15.83 -11.14 25.36
C TYR A 26 15.29 -10.73 26.71
N LEU A 27 14.27 -9.89 26.67
CA LEU A 27 13.45 -9.52 27.80
C LEU A 27 12.08 -10.19 27.65
N GLU A 28 11.44 -10.45 28.78
CA GLU A 28 10.13 -11.07 28.85
C GLU A 28 9.16 -10.13 29.55
N LYS A 29 7.93 -10.10 29.04
CA LYS A 29 6.81 -9.38 29.65
C LYS A 29 5.61 -10.30 29.69
N SER A 30 4.96 -10.44 30.86
CA SER A 30 3.70 -11.18 30.94
C SER A 30 2.60 -10.39 30.23
N SER A 31 1.73 -11.07 29.49
CA SER A 31 0.53 -10.42 28.94
C SER A 31 -0.40 -9.90 30.03
N HIS A 32 -0.37 -10.51 31.22
CA HIS A 32 -1.17 -10.09 32.37
C HIS A 32 -0.75 -8.74 32.95
N ASP A 33 0.49 -8.31 32.66
CA ASP A 33 1.02 -7.01 33.08
C ASP A 33 0.67 -5.90 32.07
N LEU A 34 -0.01 -6.23 30.96
CA LEU A 34 -0.49 -5.24 30.02
C LEU A 34 -1.66 -4.48 30.61
N LEU A 35 -1.60 -3.16 30.52
CA LEU A 35 -2.69 -2.28 30.94
C LEU A 35 -3.96 -2.62 30.13
N TYR A 36 -5.10 -2.73 30.81
CA TYR A 36 -6.40 -3.10 30.22
C TYR A 36 -6.47 -4.51 29.62
N TYR A 37 -5.52 -5.40 29.95
CA TYR A 37 -5.57 -6.79 29.50
C TYR A 37 -6.81 -7.51 30.00
N THR A 38 -7.39 -8.35 29.15
CA THR A 38 -8.49 -9.24 29.52
C THR A 38 -8.19 -10.66 29.03
N ASN A 39 -8.62 -11.67 29.79
CA ASN A 39 -8.48 -13.08 29.40
C ASN A 39 -9.41 -13.51 28.25
N LYS A 40 -10.24 -12.59 27.74
CA LYS A 40 -11.19 -12.88 26.67
C LYS A 40 -10.55 -12.58 25.32
N THR A 41 -10.48 -13.58 24.45
CA THR A 41 -10.06 -13.39 23.05
C THR A 41 -11.03 -12.44 22.35
N CYS A 42 -10.50 -11.34 21.83
CA CYS A 42 -11.26 -10.29 21.15
C CYS A 42 -10.38 -9.64 20.08
N PRO A 43 -10.49 -10.04 18.80
CA PRO A 43 -9.61 -9.51 17.75
C PRO A 43 -9.81 -8.01 17.49
N GLY A 44 -8.81 -7.35 16.92
CA GLY A 44 -8.90 -5.95 16.47
C GLY A 44 -8.16 -4.96 17.36
N ASP A 45 -8.55 -3.69 17.24
CA ASP A 45 -7.86 -2.57 17.89
C ASP A 45 -8.41 -2.37 19.30
N ARG A 46 -7.67 -2.87 20.30
CA ARG A 46 -8.05 -2.88 21.72
C ARG A 46 -7.29 -1.84 22.51
N ASN A 47 -7.66 -1.63 23.77
CA ASN A 47 -6.91 -0.73 24.65
C ASN A 47 -5.56 -1.33 25.08
N ASP A 48 -5.49 -2.65 25.25
CA ASP A 48 -4.29 -3.37 25.66
C ASP A 48 -3.23 -3.51 24.56
N ASN A 49 -3.57 -3.19 23.30
CA ASN A 49 -2.66 -3.21 22.15
C ASN A 49 -2.38 -1.83 21.54
N LEU A 50 -2.91 -0.75 22.13
CA LEU A 50 -2.60 0.62 21.68
C LEU A 50 -1.11 0.93 21.73
N TRP A 51 -0.42 0.48 22.77
CA TRP A 51 1.00 0.78 23.00
C TRP A 51 1.93 0.24 21.90
N VAL A 52 1.48 -0.73 21.09
CA VAL A 52 2.26 -1.27 19.98
C VAL A 52 1.97 -0.61 18.63
N THR A 53 0.99 0.28 18.59
CA THR A 53 0.62 1.05 17.40
C THR A 53 1.41 2.35 17.32
N TYR A 54 1.54 2.90 16.11
CA TYR A 54 2.08 4.22 15.86
C TYR A 54 0.93 5.24 15.91
N ASN A 55 0.57 5.63 17.13
CA ASN A 55 -0.44 6.65 17.39
C ASN A 55 0.08 7.60 18.47
N ASP A 56 0.25 8.88 18.12
CA ASP A 56 0.88 9.91 18.96
C ASP A 56 2.20 9.45 19.63
N TYR A 57 2.92 8.56 18.94
CA TYR A 57 4.07 7.87 19.50
C TYR A 57 5.18 8.85 19.84
N GLN A 58 5.59 8.85 21.11
CA GLN A 58 6.74 9.61 21.58
C GLN A 58 7.95 8.67 21.65
N PRO A 59 9.00 8.89 20.83
CA PRO A 59 10.18 8.05 20.86
C PRO A 59 10.94 8.23 22.19
N PRO A 60 11.60 7.15 22.68
CA PRO A 60 12.52 7.22 23.81
C PRO A 60 13.54 8.35 23.66
N LYS A 61 13.76 9.12 24.73
CA LYS A 61 14.70 10.26 24.72
C LYS A 61 16.06 9.90 25.29
N THR A 62 16.13 8.85 26.12
CA THR A 62 17.39 8.38 26.71
C THR A 62 17.80 7.03 26.15
N GLN A 63 19.10 6.73 26.22
CA GLN A 63 19.65 5.43 25.83
C GLN A 63 19.02 4.29 26.64
N ILE A 64 18.78 4.50 27.94
CA ILE A 64 18.19 3.49 28.83
C ILE A 64 16.75 3.18 28.42
N GLU A 65 15.93 4.21 28.20
CA GLU A 65 14.56 4.05 27.72
C GLU A 65 14.54 3.34 26.36
N TRP A 66 15.41 3.74 25.44
CA TRP A 66 15.52 3.09 24.13
C TRP A 66 15.82 1.61 24.28
N GLU A 67 16.85 1.24 25.04
CA GLU A 67 17.27 -0.15 25.23
C GLU A 67 16.17 -1.04 25.81
N GLN A 68 15.39 -0.52 26.75
CA GLN A 68 14.34 -1.25 27.47
C GLN A 68 12.98 -1.25 26.75
N THR A 69 12.77 -0.35 25.79
CA THR A 69 11.50 -0.24 25.07
C THR A 69 11.12 -1.54 24.38
N CYS A 70 9.91 -2.04 24.66
CA CYS A 70 9.39 -3.24 24.03
C CYS A 70 8.92 -2.94 22.60
N PHE A 71 9.71 -3.33 21.61
CA PHE A 71 9.32 -3.32 20.20
C PHE A 71 8.99 -4.72 19.70
N LEU A 72 7.80 -4.88 19.11
CA LEU A 72 7.30 -6.14 18.60
C LEU A 72 7.29 -6.10 17.07
N ASP A 73 8.38 -6.62 16.50
CA ASP A 73 8.64 -6.51 15.07
C ASP A 73 7.71 -7.32 14.17
N LYS A 74 7.05 -8.33 14.73
CA LYS A 74 6.10 -9.15 13.99
C LYS A 74 4.70 -8.59 14.18
N CYS A 75 4.04 -8.30 13.06
CA CYS A 75 2.72 -7.67 13.02
C CYS A 75 1.61 -8.52 13.67
N TYR A 76 1.76 -9.85 13.74
CA TYR A 76 0.74 -10.73 14.31
C TYR A 76 0.55 -10.57 15.83
N TYR A 77 1.50 -9.99 16.57
CA TYR A 77 1.41 -9.89 18.03
C TYR A 77 0.30 -8.95 18.45
N GLY A 78 -0.66 -9.48 19.22
CA GLY A 78 -1.67 -8.68 19.88
C GLY A 78 -2.80 -8.19 18.98
N TYR A 79 -2.89 -8.63 17.71
CA TYR A 79 -4.09 -8.30 16.91
C TYR A 79 -5.26 -9.20 17.30
N TYR A 80 -5.05 -10.52 17.29
CA TYR A 80 -6.08 -11.50 17.64
C TYR A 80 -6.11 -11.76 19.15
N GLU A 81 -4.95 -12.14 19.69
CA GLU A 81 -4.72 -12.34 21.12
C GLU A 81 -3.23 -12.16 21.45
N TRP A 82 -2.91 -12.11 22.75
CA TRP A 82 -1.54 -12.08 23.24
C TRP A 82 -1.06 -13.47 23.65
N PRO A 83 0.21 -13.82 23.36
CA PRO A 83 0.82 -14.98 24.02
C PRO A 83 0.94 -14.69 25.52
N LYS A 84 0.92 -15.74 26.37
CA LYS A 84 1.08 -15.61 27.82
C LYS A 84 2.35 -14.84 28.21
N ILE A 85 3.44 -15.09 27.48
CA ILE A 85 4.73 -14.43 27.65
C ILE A 85 5.12 -13.80 26.31
N ILE A 86 5.36 -12.49 26.34
CA ILE A 86 5.83 -11.71 25.21
C ILE A 86 7.36 -11.62 25.32
N LYS A 87 8.05 -12.30 24.41
CA LYS A 87 9.53 -12.24 24.32
C LYS A 87 9.95 -11.20 23.29
N TYR A 88 10.80 -10.26 23.67
CA TYR A 88 11.32 -9.23 22.78
C TYR A 88 12.81 -8.98 23.01
N PRO A 89 13.59 -8.66 21.97
CA PRO A 89 15.00 -8.35 22.13
C PRO A 89 15.19 -6.95 22.73
N MET A 90 16.19 -6.81 23.61
CA MET A 90 16.69 -5.50 24.03
C MET A 90 17.19 -4.72 22.81
N ASN A 91 17.03 -3.39 22.80
CA ASN A 91 17.42 -2.54 21.65
C ASN A 91 18.91 -2.19 21.63
N LYS A 92 19.72 -3.17 22.02
CA LYS A 92 21.17 -3.13 21.97
C LYS A 92 21.64 -4.52 21.58
N ARG A 93 22.69 -4.53 20.78
CA ARG A 93 23.44 -5.73 20.48
C ARG A 93 24.92 -5.42 20.63
N GLU A 94 25.59 -6.24 21.42
CA GLU A 94 27.05 -6.22 21.53
C GLU A 94 27.67 -6.60 20.18
N ARG A 95 28.68 -5.85 19.77
CA ARG A 95 29.45 -6.09 18.54
C ARG A 95 30.89 -6.32 18.91
N HIS A 96 31.62 -7.04 18.07
CA HIS A 96 33.06 -7.13 18.20
C HIS A 96 33.67 -5.74 18.04
N THR A 97 34.46 -5.34 19.03
CA THR A 97 35.38 -4.20 18.92
C THR A 97 36.64 -4.64 18.16
N LYS A 98 37.47 -3.70 17.71
CA LYS A 98 38.76 -4.04 17.07
C LYS A 98 39.64 -4.95 17.93
N GLU A 99 39.54 -4.82 19.25
CA GLU A 99 40.31 -5.59 20.24
C GLU A 99 39.72 -6.99 20.49
N THR A 100 38.40 -7.15 20.38
CA THR A 100 37.67 -8.39 20.71
C THR A 100 37.25 -9.19 19.48
N MET A 101 37.69 -8.77 18.29
CA MET A 101 37.31 -9.37 17.02
C MET A 101 38.14 -10.63 16.74
N PRO A 102 37.51 -11.80 16.55
CA PRO A 102 38.22 -13.00 16.13
C PRO A 102 38.86 -12.82 14.75
N GLU A 103 39.98 -13.49 14.49
CA GLU A 103 40.74 -13.38 13.24
C GLU A 103 39.87 -13.54 11.98
N HIS A 104 39.01 -14.57 11.95
CA HIS A 104 38.13 -14.84 10.82
C HIS A 104 37.06 -13.74 10.59
N VAL A 105 36.70 -12.97 11.63
CA VAL A 105 35.83 -11.79 11.52
C VAL A 105 36.63 -10.58 11.06
N ALA A 106 37.87 -10.45 11.56
CA ALA A 106 38.79 -9.37 11.21
C ALA A 106 39.16 -9.37 9.73
N ILE A 107 39.29 -10.54 9.09
CA ILE A 107 39.50 -10.64 7.63
C ILE A 107 38.38 -9.90 6.88
N LEU A 108 37.12 -10.16 7.23
CA LEU A 108 35.98 -9.53 6.58
C LEU A 108 35.93 -8.03 6.90
N TYR A 109 36.14 -7.66 8.17
CA TYR A 109 36.18 -6.25 8.59
C TYR A 109 37.23 -5.46 7.83
N ASN A 110 38.49 -5.92 7.83
CA ASN A 110 39.62 -5.26 7.18
C ASN A 110 39.39 -5.10 5.67
N GLN A 111 38.78 -6.11 5.03
CA GLN A 111 38.46 -6.04 3.61
C GLN A 111 37.42 -4.96 3.31
N PHE A 112 36.38 -4.84 4.14
CA PHE A 112 35.35 -3.80 4.00
C PHE A 112 35.75 -2.43 4.56
N MET A 113 36.85 -2.33 5.31
CA MET A 113 37.48 -1.03 5.63
C MET A 113 38.32 -0.49 4.45
N ASN A 114 38.68 -1.32 3.48
CA ASN A 114 39.45 -0.90 2.31
C ASN A 114 38.56 -0.18 1.28
N LYS A 115 38.71 1.15 1.18
CA LYS A 115 37.98 2.00 0.20
C LYS A 115 38.08 1.47 -1.23
N ASN A 116 39.28 1.07 -1.67
CA ASN A 116 39.49 0.57 -3.04
C ASN A 116 38.73 -0.73 -3.31
N PHE A 117 38.60 -1.59 -2.29
CA PHE A 117 37.79 -2.79 -2.41
C PHE A 117 36.31 -2.46 -2.53
N ILE A 118 35.78 -1.58 -1.68
CA ILE A 118 34.37 -1.15 -1.75
C ILE A 118 34.07 -0.53 -3.12
N THR A 119 34.91 0.38 -3.60
CA THR A 119 34.71 1.02 -4.91
C THR A 119 34.67 0.00 -6.03
N LYS A 120 35.60 -0.95 -6.09
CA LYS A 120 35.60 -2.02 -7.10
C LYS A 120 34.38 -2.93 -6.97
N LEU A 121 34.03 -3.34 -5.76
CA LEU A 121 32.85 -4.17 -5.47
C LEU A 121 31.58 -3.51 -6.01
N ILE A 122 31.36 -2.22 -5.69
CA ILE A 122 30.21 -1.45 -6.15
C ILE A 122 30.23 -1.29 -7.67
N GLN A 123 31.38 -0.98 -8.27
CA GLN A 123 31.50 -0.87 -9.73
C GLN A 123 31.10 -2.17 -10.45
N TYR A 124 31.53 -3.33 -9.93
CA TYR A 124 31.10 -4.61 -10.47
C TYR A 124 29.59 -4.82 -10.32
N MET A 125 29.00 -4.50 -9.16
CA MET A 125 27.56 -4.63 -8.95
C MET A 125 26.73 -3.74 -9.90
N VAL A 126 27.22 -2.55 -10.22
CA VAL A 126 26.56 -1.62 -11.16
C VAL A 126 26.58 -2.17 -12.58
N LEU A 127 27.69 -2.79 -13.00
CA LEU A 127 27.87 -3.34 -14.35
C LEU A 127 27.13 -4.66 -14.57
N GLU A 128 26.72 -5.36 -13.51
CA GLU A 128 25.96 -6.59 -13.66
C GLU A 128 24.53 -6.29 -14.12
N ASN A 129 24.20 -6.75 -15.33
CA ASN A 129 22.83 -6.81 -15.82
C ASN A 129 22.09 -7.94 -15.12
N GLU A 130 21.11 -7.59 -14.29
CA GLU A 130 20.18 -8.56 -13.73
C GLU A 130 19.17 -8.94 -14.82
N GLU A 131 18.86 -10.24 -14.96
CA GLU A 131 17.95 -10.77 -16.00
C GLU A 131 16.53 -10.17 -15.96
N SER A 132 16.18 -9.50 -14.85
CA SER A 132 14.97 -8.68 -14.76
C SER A 132 15.31 -7.28 -14.29
N GLU A 133 14.95 -6.28 -15.10
CA GLU A 133 15.05 -4.83 -14.84
C GLU A 133 14.27 -4.37 -13.58
N THR A 134 13.53 -5.27 -12.92
CA THR A 134 12.60 -4.93 -11.84
C THR A 134 12.88 -5.64 -10.50
N SER A 135 13.85 -6.56 -10.43
CA SER A 135 14.10 -7.31 -9.19
C SER A 135 15.03 -6.57 -8.24
N PHE A 136 14.54 -6.23 -7.05
CA PHE A 136 15.41 -5.82 -5.95
C PHE A 136 16.25 -7.02 -5.47
N ASN A 137 17.58 -6.94 -5.62
CA ASN A 137 18.47 -8.06 -5.31
C ASN A 137 18.51 -8.38 -3.80
N THR A 138 17.74 -9.39 -3.41
CA THR A 138 17.60 -9.78 -2.00
C THR A 138 18.86 -10.38 -1.40
N HIS A 139 19.77 -10.94 -2.20
CA HIS A 139 21.04 -11.49 -1.73
C HIS A 139 22.00 -10.37 -1.30
N ARG A 140 22.19 -9.37 -2.16
CA ARG A 140 22.96 -8.16 -1.85
C ARG A 140 22.40 -7.42 -0.64
N PHE A 141 21.09 -7.24 -0.60
CA PHE A 141 20.42 -6.65 0.56
C PHE A 141 20.74 -7.39 1.86
N ARG A 142 20.68 -8.74 1.86
CA ARG A 142 21.03 -9.55 3.04
C ARG A 142 22.50 -9.43 3.41
N MET A 143 23.40 -9.30 2.43
CA MET A 143 24.82 -9.06 2.65
C MET A 143 25.05 -7.72 3.36
N PHE A 144 24.58 -6.61 2.78
CA PHE A 144 24.74 -5.27 3.37
C PHE A 144 24.06 -5.17 4.74
N LYS A 145 22.84 -5.72 4.90
CA LYS A 145 22.18 -5.83 6.20
C LYS A 145 23.06 -6.57 7.23
N GLY A 146 23.77 -7.62 6.81
CA GLY A 146 24.70 -8.36 7.66
C GLY A 146 25.91 -7.53 8.07
N LEU A 147 26.53 -6.84 7.11
CA LEU A 147 27.70 -5.99 7.32
C LEU A 147 27.41 -4.88 8.33
N PHE A 148 26.40 -4.04 8.09
CA PHE A 148 26.06 -2.93 9.00
C PHE A 148 25.58 -3.43 10.37
N ARG A 149 24.90 -4.58 10.42
CA ARG A 149 24.52 -5.18 11.70
C ARG A 149 25.72 -5.58 12.55
N ASN A 150 26.75 -6.16 11.92
CA ASN A 150 27.92 -6.70 12.60
C ASN A 150 28.96 -5.61 12.93
N PHE A 151 29.24 -4.70 11.99
CA PHE A 151 30.33 -3.72 12.09
C PHE A 151 29.89 -2.30 12.44
N GLY A 152 28.57 -2.01 12.44
CA GLY A 152 28.08 -0.74 12.97
C GLY A 152 28.46 0.47 12.13
N LEU A 153 28.88 1.54 12.82
CA LEU A 153 29.19 2.85 12.25
C LEU A 153 30.49 2.89 11.44
N ASP A 154 31.44 2.01 11.72
CA ASP A 154 32.79 2.01 11.10
C ASP A 154 32.76 2.03 9.56
N LEU A 155 31.75 1.39 8.98
CA LEU A 155 31.59 1.29 7.52
C LEU A 155 30.78 2.44 6.91
N ILE A 156 30.04 3.22 7.72
CA ILE A 156 29.02 4.15 7.22
C ILE A 156 29.63 5.21 6.32
N ASP A 157 30.71 5.87 6.74
CA ASP A 157 31.32 6.95 5.95
C ASP A 157 31.85 6.46 4.60
N HIS A 158 32.46 5.27 4.59
CA HIS A 158 32.98 4.64 3.38
C HIS A 158 31.86 4.38 2.36
N PHE A 159 30.70 3.90 2.83
CA PHE A 159 29.54 3.67 1.96
C PHE A 159 28.82 4.96 1.58
N MET A 160 28.71 5.95 2.49
CA MET A 160 28.08 7.23 2.17
C MET A 160 28.83 7.99 1.08
N GLU A 161 30.17 7.97 1.10
CA GLU A 161 31.01 8.52 0.02
C GLU A 161 30.65 7.92 -1.34
N GLN A 162 30.53 6.58 -1.41
CA GLN A 162 30.17 5.89 -2.65
C GLN A 162 28.71 6.11 -3.05
N LEU A 163 27.79 6.13 -2.09
CA LEU A 163 26.37 6.40 -2.34
C LEU A 163 26.16 7.76 -3.00
N ASN A 164 26.86 8.79 -2.53
CA ASN A 164 26.82 10.12 -3.14
C ASN A 164 27.31 10.09 -4.59
N ILE A 165 28.39 9.36 -4.89
CA ILE A 165 28.88 9.19 -6.26
C ILE A 165 27.83 8.50 -7.13
N LEU A 166 27.18 7.44 -6.63
CA LEU A 166 26.20 6.67 -7.38
C LEU A 166 24.98 7.49 -7.78
N ILE A 167 24.39 8.28 -6.87
CA ILE A 167 23.18 9.06 -7.19
C ILE A 167 23.46 10.28 -8.09
N HIS A 168 24.74 10.66 -8.25
CA HIS A 168 25.18 11.75 -9.12
C HIS A 168 25.68 11.27 -10.49
N GLU A 169 25.79 9.96 -10.70
CA GLU A 169 26.10 9.40 -12.02
C GLU A 169 24.96 9.71 -12.99
N LYS A 170 25.27 10.29 -14.16
CA LYS A 170 24.28 10.70 -15.17
C LYS A 170 24.43 9.98 -16.50
N THR A 171 25.46 9.14 -16.63
CA THR A 171 25.75 8.37 -17.83
C THR A 171 24.64 7.34 -18.06
N LYS A 172 23.99 7.37 -19.23
CA LYS A 172 22.80 6.55 -19.53
C LYS A 172 23.02 5.06 -19.27
N GLU A 173 24.20 4.54 -19.59
CA GLU A 173 24.55 3.12 -19.44
C GLU A 173 24.67 2.69 -17.97
N LYS A 174 24.90 3.62 -17.04
CA LYS A 174 25.15 3.31 -15.61
C LYS A 174 24.08 3.85 -14.67
N TYR A 175 23.34 4.88 -15.08
CA TYR A 175 22.37 5.61 -14.26
C TYR A 175 21.46 4.68 -13.46
N GLU A 176 20.80 3.76 -14.16
CA GLU A 176 19.86 2.82 -13.54
C GLU A 176 20.55 1.84 -12.58
N GLY A 177 21.67 1.25 -13.01
CA GLY A 177 22.46 0.33 -12.19
C GLY A 177 23.00 0.98 -10.91
N CYS A 178 23.41 2.24 -10.98
CA CYS A 178 23.85 3.02 -9.83
C CYS A 178 22.73 3.21 -8.80
N HIS A 179 21.53 3.64 -9.22
CA HIS A 179 20.40 3.78 -8.32
C HIS A 179 19.93 2.44 -7.74
N ARG A 180 19.92 1.37 -8.55
CA ARG A 180 19.60 0.01 -8.10
C ARG A 180 20.52 -0.44 -6.96
N VAL A 181 21.84 -0.29 -7.13
CA VAL A 181 22.83 -0.67 -6.11
C VAL A 181 22.74 0.23 -4.88
N ALA A 182 22.59 1.54 -5.07
CA ALA A 182 22.45 2.49 -3.97
C ALA A 182 21.23 2.19 -3.09
N ALA A 183 20.07 1.92 -3.71
CA ALA A 183 18.84 1.54 -3.03
C ALA A 183 19.02 0.27 -2.17
N VAL A 184 19.75 -0.73 -2.66
CA VAL A 184 20.03 -1.98 -1.93
C VAL A 184 20.95 -1.74 -0.73
N ILE A 185 22.00 -0.94 -0.89
CA ILE A 185 22.93 -0.58 0.19
C ILE A 185 22.18 0.17 1.30
N VAL A 186 21.39 1.20 0.95
CA VAL A 186 20.63 2.02 1.90
C VAL A 186 19.60 1.18 2.67
N ALA A 187 18.85 0.32 1.99
CA ALA A 187 17.95 -0.62 2.65
C ALA A 187 18.72 -1.56 3.61
N GLY A 188 19.92 -2.00 3.21
CA GLY A 188 20.82 -2.78 4.04
C GLY A 188 21.29 -2.03 5.29
N MET A 189 21.67 -0.75 5.16
CA MET A 189 22.07 0.13 6.27
C MET A 189 20.94 0.28 7.28
N ILE A 190 19.75 0.66 6.80
CA ILE A 190 18.58 0.88 7.65
C ILE A 190 18.14 -0.43 8.35
N ARG A 191 18.15 -1.58 7.64
CA ARG A 191 17.79 -2.86 8.27
C ARG A 191 18.88 -3.41 9.18
N GLY A 192 20.14 -3.12 8.88
CA GLY A 192 21.28 -3.47 9.71
C GLY A 192 21.26 -2.74 11.06
N SER A 193 20.65 -1.55 11.10
CA SER A 193 20.59 -0.70 12.30
C SER A 193 19.52 -1.08 13.33
N LYS A 194 18.72 -2.12 13.07
CA LYS A 194 17.60 -2.57 13.94
C LYS A 194 17.91 -2.63 15.45
N HIS A 195 19.11 -3.08 15.82
CA HIS A 195 19.55 -3.26 17.21
C HIS A 195 20.76 -2.37 17.55
N TRP A 196 20.77 -1.17 16.99
CA TRP A 196 21.75 -0.14 17.30
C TRP A 196 21.32 0.66 18.52
N THR A 197 22.30 1.27 19.19
CA THR A 197 22.05 2.23 20.27
C THR A 197 21.39 3.49 19.70
N LEU A 198 20.77 4.31 20.56
CA LEU A 198 20.11 5.54 20.15
C LEU A 198 21.11 6.49 19.48
N GLN A 199 22.29 6.65 20.08
CA GLN A 199 23.40 7.45 19.52
C GLN A 199 23.79 7.00 18.10
N MET A 200 24.00 5.69 17.89
CA MET A 200 24.36 5.17 16.56
C MET A 200 23.25 5.41 15.54
N LEU A 201 21.98 5.37 15.97
CA LEU A 201 20.85 5.69 15.11
C LEU A 201 20.81 7.18 14.78
N ASP A 202 21.06 8.08 15.75
CA ASP A 202 21.14 9.51 15.48
C ASP A 202 22.19 9.82 14.41
N GLU A 203 23.39 9.27 14.53
CA GLU A 203 24.47 9.43 13.55
C GLU A 203 24.09 8.88 12.16
N LEU A 204 23.42 7.72 12.10
CA LEU A 204 22.94 7.15 10.85
C LEU A 204 21.91 8.07 10.18
N TRP A 205 20.87 8.47 10.92
CA TRP A 205 19.74 9.20 10.36
C TRP A 205 20.09 10.65 10.00
N GLN A 206 21.06 11.27 10.69
CA GLN A 206 21.64 12.55 10.27
C GLN A 206 22.25 12.51 8.86
N LYS A 207 22.75 11.34 8.42
CA LYS A 207 23.32 11.14 7.08
C LYS A 207 22.27 10.64 6.07
N ILE A 208 21.40 9.73 6.48
CA ILE A 208 20.41 9.10 5.60
C ILE A 208 19.28 10.06 5.22
N ILE A 209 18.79 10.91 6.13
CA ILE A 209 17.66 11.81 5.81
C ILE A 209 18.01 12.82 4.71
N PRO A 210 19.14 13.57 4.77
CA PRO A 210 19.54 14.46 3.68
C PRO A 210 19.73 13.72 2.34
N PHE A 211 20.35 12.54 2.38
CA PHE A 211 20.53 11.70 1.21
C PHE A 211 19.19 11.27 0.59
N LEU A 212 18.22 10.84 1.39
CA LEU A 212 16.89 10.47 0.90
C LEU A 212 16.11 11.68 0.36
N ASN A 213 16.28 12.87 0.94
CA ASN A 213 15.70 14.11 0.40
C ASN A 213 16.21 14.37 -1.01
N GLU A 214 17.52 14.28 -1.23
CA GLU A 214 18.13 14.49 -2.54
C GLU A 214 17.67 13.45 -3.56
N VAL A 215 17.64 12.17 -3.16
CA VAL A 215 17.10 11.09 -3.99
C VAL A 215 15.66 11.38 -4.39
N CYS A 216 14.78 11.69 -3.42
CA CYS A 216 13.35 11.91 -3.69
C CYS A 216 13.09 13.17 -4.53
N ALA A 217 13.97 14.17 -4.47
CA ALA A 217 13.91 15.35 -5.32
C ALA A 217 14.28 15.08 -6.79
N ASN A 218 15.05 14.02 -7.05
CA ASN A 218 15.59 13.69 -8.37
C ASN A 218 15.13 12.32 -8.91
N LEU A 219 14.02 11.79 -8.40
CA LEU A 219 13.45 10.53 -8.89
C LEU A 219 13.07 10.65 -10.37
N SER A 220 13.22 9.54 -11.09
CA SER A 220 12.81 9.34 -12.47
C SER A 220 11.93 8.08 -12.60
N PRO A 221 11.20 7.91 -13.72
CA PRO A 221 10.42 6.70 -13.96
C PRO A 221 11.23 5.40 -13.85
N GLU A 222 12.48 5.44 -14.31
CA GLU A 222 13.41 4.30 -14.33
C GLU A 222 13.93 3.97 -12.91
N THR A 223 13.99 4.95 -12.02
CA THR A 223 14.60 4.78 -10.68
C THR A 223 13.57 4.56 -9.57
N LEU A 224 12.31 4.91 -9.80
CA LEU A 224 11.24 4.87 -8.79
C LEU A 224 11.03 3.47 -8.19
N SER A 225 11.07 2.43 -9.02
CA SER A 225 10.86 1.04 -8.60
C SER A 225 11.90 0.59 -7.55
N TYR A 226 13.18 0.94 -7.76
CA TYR A 226 14.28 0.60 -6.86
C TYR A 226 14.14 1.26 -5.49
N TRP A 227 13.79 2.55 -5.46
CA TRP A 227 13.58 3.27 -4.20
C TRP A 227 12.30 2.84 -3.50
N GLY A 228 11.24 2.50 -4.24
CA GLY A 228 10.06 1.84 -3.68
C GLY A 228 10.39 0.53 -2.99
N ALA A 229 11.25 -0.29 -3.61
CA ALA A 229 11.74 -1.52 -3.01
C ALA A 229 12.64 -1.23 -1.80
N CYS A 230 13.54 -0.24 -1.87
CA CYS A 230 14.35 0.18 -0.73
C CYS A 230 13.48 0.50 0.50
N PHE A 231 12.45 1.33 0.34
CA PHE A 231 11.56 1.71 1.45
C PHE A 231 10.81 0.50 2.00
N LYS A 232 10.26 -0.37 1.13
CA LYS A 232 9.61 -1.62 1.55
C LYS A 232 10.56 -2.51 2.35
N PHE A 233 11.71 -2.85 1.78
CA PHE A 233 12.69 -3.73 2.42
C PHE A 233 13.33 -3.07 3.66
N ALA A 234 13.39 -1.75 3.75
CA ALA A 234 13.85 -1.01 4.93
C ALA A 234 12.89 -1.11 6.11
N MET A 235 11.59 -1.29 5.87
CA MET A 235 10.53 -1.29 6.89
C MET A 235 9.93 -2.67 7.20
N GLU A 236 10.08 -3.64 6.28
CA GLU A 236 9.51 -4.98 6.43
C GLU A 236 9.92 -5.69 7.73
N ASP A 237 9.01 -6.45 8.36
CA ASP A 237 9.28 -7.23 9.58
C ASP A 237 9.91 -6.38 10.72
N LEU A 238 9.39 -5.16 10.90
CA LEU A 238 9.77 -4.23 11.95
C LEU A 238 8.55 -3.59 12.61
N ASP A 239 8.73 -3.22 13.87
CA ASP A 239 7.78 -2.40 14.61
C ASP A 239 7.83 -0.96 14.04
N PRO A 240 6.69 -0.35 13.66
CA PRO A 240 6.68 1.00 13.08
C PRO A 240 7.33 2.05 13.98
N ARG A 241 7.25 1.86 15.31
CA ARG A 241 7.83 2.78 16.30
C ARG A 241 9.36 2.83 16.24
N ARG A 242 10.02 1.78 15.75
CA ARG A 242 11.47 1.81 15.45
C ARG A 242 11.80 2.68 14.23
N MET A 243 10.86 2.73 13.29
CA MET A 243 11.01 3.38 11.99
C MET A 243 10.44 4.80 11.99
N TYR A 244 10.16 5.38 13.16
CA TYR A 244 9.52 6.70 13.29
C TYR A 244 10.20 7.79 12.45
N ARG A 245 11.53 7.83 12.38
CA ARG A 245 12.26 8.81 11.56
C ARG A 245 11.97 8.67 10.05
N LEU A 246 11.83 7.45 9.54
CA LEU A 246 11.46 7.21 8.14
C LEU A 246 9.97 7.45 7.89
N ILE A 247 9.12 7.12 8.86
CA ILE A 247 7.67 7.42 8.80
C ILE A 247 7.45 8.93 8.76
N GLU A 248 8.11 9.70 9.63
CA GLU A 248 8.03 11.16 9.62
C GLU A 248 8.64 11.73 8.33
N PHE A 249 9.74 11.18 7.82
CA PHE A 249 10.26 11.54 6.48
C PHE A 249 9.18 11.37 5.40
N ILE A 250 8.52 10.22 5.32
CA ILE A 250 7.42 9.98 4.36
C ILE A 250 6.28 10.99 4.58
N ARG A 251 5.95 11.31 5.83
CA ARG A 251 4.93 12.32 6.16
C ARG A 251 5.30 13.71 5.62
N THR A 252 6.57 14.12 5.71
CA THR A 252 7.02 15.40 5.14
C THR A 252 6.90 15.44 3.62
N LEU A 253 7.07 14.30 2.93
CA LEU A 253 6.86 14.21 1.48
C LEU A 253 5.41 14.52 1.09
N ILE A 254 4.44 14.01 1.85
CA ILE A 254 2.99 14.23 1.60
C ILE A 254 2.63 15.70 1.77
N ASN A 255 3.16 16.34 2.83
CA ASN A 255 2.84 17.73 3.16
C ASN A 255 3.49 18.74 2.22
N ASN A 256 4.42 18.31 1.36
CA ASN A 256 5.16 19.20 0.50
C ASN A 256 4.34 19.63 -0.74
N LYS A 257 3.50 20.66 -0.58
CA LYS A 257 2.62 21.21 -1.63
C LYS A 257 3.33 22.04 -2.71
N THR A 258 4.65 22.25 -2.64
CA THR A 258 5.38 23.17 -3.56
C THR A 258 5.84 22.51 -4.86
N THR A 259 5.40 21.28 -5.14
CA THR A 259 5.98 20.49 -6.23
C THR A 259 5.24 20.71 -7.52
N VAL A 260 5.89 21.44 -8.42
CA VAL A 260 5.38 21.74 -9.75
C VAL A 260 5.43 20.50 -10.67
N ASN A 261 6.33 19.54 -10.37
CA ASN A 261 6.51 18.34 -11.19
C ASN A 261 5.52 17.23 -10.79
N THR A 262 4.53 16.98 -11.66
CA THR A 262 3.51 15.94 -11.53
C THR A 262 4.08 14.53 -11.30
N PHE A 263 5.22 14.20 -11.93
CA PHE A 263 5.85 12.89 -11.73
C PHE A 263 6.39 12.73 -10.31
N LEU A 264 7.03 13.78 -9.77
CA LEU A 264 7.54 13.75 -8.39
C LEU A 264 6.40 13.68 -7.38
N GLU A 265 5.30 14.37 -7.64
CA GLU A 265 4.07 14.26 -6.84
C GLU A 265 3.52 12.83 -6.85
N THR A 266 3.41 12.22 -8.03
CA THR A 266 3.02 10.82 -8.22
C THR A 266 3.93 9.86 -7.45
N SER A 267 5.25 10.09 -7.54
CA SER A 267 6.28 9.26 -6.88
C SER A 267 6.15 9.27 -5.36
N ARG A 268 5.74 10.39 -4.76
CA ARG A 268 5.52 10.48 -3.30
C ARG A 268 4.38 9.59 -2.86
N TRP A 269 3.24 9.64 -3.54
CA TRP A 269 2.13 8.74 -3.24
C TRP A 269 2.48 7.27 -3.45
N PHE A 270 3.31 6.96 -4.45
CA PHE A 270 3.88 5.61 -4.59
C PHE A 270 4.73 5.19 -3.38
N LEU A 271 5.55 6.10 -2.82
CA LEU A 271 6.34 5.81 -1.61
C LEU A 271 5.47 5.69 -0.35
N VAL A 272 4.40 6.47 -0.24
CA VAL A 272 3.40 6.37 0.84
C VAL A 272 2.78 4.97 0.89
N LEU A 273 2.49 4.37 -0.27
CA LEU A 273 1.97 2.99 -0.33
C LEU A 273 2.91 1.95 0.31
N LYS A 274 4.20 2.27 0.54
CA LYS A 274 5.11 1.35 1.24
C LYS A 274 4.84 1.25 2.74
N LEU A 275 4.06 2.18 3.32
CA LEU A 275 3.60 2.11 4.71
C LEU A 275 2.63 0.95 4.96
N THR A 276 2.03 0.37 3.92
CA THR A 276 1.17 -0.83 4.00
C THR A 276 1.82 -2.00 4.72
N ILE A 277 3.15 -2.07 4.72
CA ILE A 277 3.92 -3.10 5.39
C ILE A 277 3.73 -3.12 6.91
N PHE A 278 3.26 -2.02 7.51
CA PHE A 278 2.96 -1.94 8.94
C PHE A 278 1.54 -2.39 9.29
N GLU A 279 0.71 -2.68 8.29
CA GLU A 279 -0.63 -3.23 8.45
C GLU A 279 -1.48 -2.45 9.48
N TRP A 280 -2.08 -3.15 10.44
CA TRP A 280 -2.97 -2.60 11.45
C TRP A 280 -2.26 -1.71 12.49
N ARG A 281 -0.92 -1.62 12.48
CA ARG A 281 -0.15 -0.93 13.51
C ARG A 281 -0.04 0.58 13.30
N ILE A 282 -0.56 1.14 12.21
CA ILE A 282 -0.46 2.58 11.88
C ILE A 282 -1.84 3.25 11.59
N PRO A 283 -2.90 3.00 12.38
CA PRO A 283 -4.25 3.45 12.06
C PRO A 283 -4.38 4.98 11.97
N ALA A 284 -3.83 5.71 12.94
CA ALA A 284 -3.91 7.17 13.01
C ALA A 284 -3.19 7.86 11.84
N LEU A 285 -2.07 7.28 11.41
CA LEU A 285 -1.35 7.75 10.23
C LEU A 285 -2.20 7.57 8.96
N TRP A 286 -2.88 6.41 8.80
CA TRP A 286 -3.80 6.22 7.68
C TRP A 286 -4.99 7.18 7.71
N CYS A 287 -5.53 7.53 8.88
CA CYS A 287 -6.55 8.57 9.00
C CYS A 287 -6.05 9.92 8.49
N THR A 288 -4.85 10.34 8.90
CA THR A 288 -4.25 11.60 8.43
C THR A 288 -3.99 11.58 6.92
N ILE A 289 -3.44 10.48 6.38
CA ILE A 289 -3.19 10.31 4.95
C ILE A 289 -4.50 10.34 4.15
N ASN A 290 -5.56 9.72 4.67
CA ASN A 290 -6.87 9.67 4.03
C ASN A 290 -7.47 11.07 3.87
N GLU A 291 -7.38 11.92 4.91
CA GLU A 291 -7.83 13.32 4.83
C GLU A 291 -7.06 14.12 3.77
N TYR A 292 -5.72 14.01 3.71
CA TYR A 292 -4.95 14.66 2.66
C TYR A 292 -5.30 14.15 1.25
N ALA A 293 -5.50 12.84 1.10
CA ALA A 293 -5.84 12.24 -0.19
C ALA A 293 -7.24 12.66 -0.68
N LYS A 294 -8.21 12.88 0.23
CA LYS A 294 -9.56 13.36 -0.11
C LYS A 294 -9.57 14.74 -0.77
N GLU A 295 -8.66 15.63 -0.36
CA GLU A 295 -8.53 16.98 -0.94
C GLU A 295 -8.10 16.95 -2.42
N MET A 296 -7.56 15.81 -2.89
CA MET A 296 -6.95 15.69 -4.22
C MET A 296 -7.71 14.77 -5.18
N LEU A 297 -8.95 14.39 -4.86
CA LEU A 297 -9.74 13.44 -5.66
C LEU A 297 -10.07 13.94 -7.09
N ASP A 298 -10.07 15.24 -7.34
CA ASP A 298 -10.33 15.88 -8.62
C ASP A 298 -9.07 16.45 -9.31
N HIS A 299 -7.89 16.04 -8.85
CA HIS A 299 -6.59 16.53 -9.32
C HIS A 299 -6.46 16.52 -10.85
N PRO A 300 -5.91 17.55 -11.53
CA PRO A 300 -5.93 17.63 -12.99
C PRO A 300 -5.21 16.46 -13.69
N TYR A 301 -4.17 15.92 -13.08
CA TYR A 301 -3.33 14.88 -13.68
C TYR A 301 -3.78 13.46 -13.31
N LYS A 302 -4.07 12.64 -14.34
CA LYS A 302 -4.52 11.25 -14.21
C LYS A 302 -3.57 10.39 -13.37
N ALA A 303 -2.26 10.47 -13.61
CA ALA A 303 -1.27 9.67 -12.89
C ALA A 303 -1.33 9.90 -11.37
N VAL A 304 -1.50 11.14 -10.93
CA VAL A 304 -1.63 11.47 -9.50
C VAL A 304 -2.93 10.89 -8.94
N ARG A 305 -4.05 11.03 -9.67
CA ARG A 305 -5.35 10.46 -9.28
C ARG A 305 -5.32 8.93 -9.14
N GLU A 306 -4.60 8.23 -10.02
CA GLU A 306 -4.45 6.77 -9.93
C GLU A 306 -3.78 6.34 -8.63
N TYR A 307 -2.74 7.06 -8.18
CA TYR A 307 -2.08 6.78 -6.92
C TYR A 307 -2.89 7.20 -5.69
N ILE A 308 -3.59 8.33 -5.76
CA ILE A 308 -4.54 8.75 -4.70
C ILE A 308 -5.62 7.69 -4.50
N ALA A 309 -6.23 7.23 -5.60
CA ALA A 309 -7.23 6.17 -5.58
C ALA A 309 -6.69 4.89 -4.92
N ASN A 310 -5.45 4.50 -5.24
CA ASN A 310 -4.80 3.34 -4.64
C ASN A 310 -4.56 3.54 -3.14
N VAL A 311 -4.03 4.70 -2.72
CA VAL A 311 -3.79 5.04 -1.31
C VAL A 311 -5.07 5.00 -0.49
N LEU A 312 -6.16 5.58 -1.01
CA LEU A 312 -7.47 5.55 -0.36
C LEU A 312 -7.99 4.12 -0.22
N SER A 313 -7.90 3.30 -1.26
CA SER A 313 -8.34 1.89 -1.23
C SER A 313 -7.59 1.08 -0.16
N VAL A 314 -6.28 1.28 -0.07
CA VAL A 314 -5.40 0.63 0.89
C VAL A 314 -5.71 1.08 2.32
N SER A 315 -5.96 2.38 2.53
CA SER A 315 -6.27 2.92 3.85
C SER A 315 -7.52 2.29 4.47
N LEU A 316 -8.48 1.87 3.64
CA LEU A 316 -9.72 1.19 4.05
C LEU A 316 -9.58 -0.33 4.17
N SER A 317 -8.50 -0.94 3.66
CA SER A 317 -8.33 -2.41 3.62
C SER A 317 -8.16 -3.06 5.01
N PHE A 318 -7.83 -2.25 6.02
CA PHE A 318 -7.67 -2.65 7.41
C PHE A 318 -8.90 -2.37 8.27
N ASP A 319 -9.87 -1.64 7.75
CA ASP A 319 -11.17 -1.52 8.39
C ASP A 319 -11.93 -2.84 8.19
N ILE A 320 -11.89 -3.74 9.17
CA ILE A 320 -12.38 -5.12 9.05
C ILE A 320 -13.31 -5.42 10.22
N LYS A 321 -14.42 -6.11 9.94
CA LYS A 321 -15.33 -6.61 10.98
C LYS A 321 -15.11 -8.11 11.19
N LEU A 322 -14.40 -8.46 12.27
CA LEU A 322 -14.18 -9.86 12.67
C LEU A 322 -15.27 -10.32 13.67
N PRO A 323 -15.64 -11.61 13.67
CA PRO A 323 -16.53 -12.16 14.71
C PRO A 323 -15.95 -11.91 16.11
N HIS A 324 -16.77 -11.36 17.00
CA HIS A 324 -16.38 -10.98 18.36
C HIS A 324 -15.20 -9.98 18.44
N GLY A 325 -14.87 -9.30 17.34
CA GLY A 325 -13.81 -8.30 17.29
C GLY A 325 -14.29 -6.90 17.68
N GLN A 326 -13.33 -6.06 18.07
CA GLN A 326 -13.56 -4.62 18.22
C GLN A 326 -13.45 -3.90 16.87
N SER A 327 -14.11 -2.74 16.78
CA SER A 327 -13.96 -1.84 15.64
C SER A 327 -12.50 -1.41 15.49
N THR A 328 -12.06 -1.27 14.25
CA THR A 328 -10.72 -0.76 13.96
C THR A 328 -10.66 0.75 14.09
N ARG A 329 -9.48 1.30 14.32
CA ARG A 329 -9.18 2.73 14.37
C ARG A 329 -8.70 3.28 13.03
N HIS A 330 -8.70 2.46 11.99
CA HIS A 330 -8.43 2.86 10.61
C HIS A 330 -9.58 3.75 10.10
N PRO A 331 -9.42 4.43 8.95
CA PRO A 331 -10.50 5.23 8.38
C PRO A 331 -11.77 4.41 8.22
N ASP A 332 -12.89 4.94 8.73
CA ASP A 332 -14.19 4.26 8.69
C ASP A 332 -14.74 4.26 7.26
N ALA A 333 -14.96 3.07 6.71
CA ALA A 333 -15.45 2.92 5.34
C ALA A 333 -16.88 3.44 5.15
N ASN A 334 -17.75 3.42 6.16
CA ASN A 334 -19.10 3.98 6.03
C ASN A 334 -19.03 5.50 5.89
N LEU A 335 -18.34 6.16 6.82
CA LEU A 335 -18.16 7.62 6.82
C LEU A 335 -17.47 8.08 5.53
N PHE A 336 -16.43 7.35 5.10
CA PHE A 336 -15.74 7.64 3.85
C PHE A 336 -16.68 7.56 2.65
N ILE A 337 -17.42 6.45 2.52
CA ILE A 337 -18.29 6.24 1.35
C ILE A 337 -19.46 7.22 1.34
N ASP A 338 -20.03 7.57 2.49
CA ASP A 338 -21.11 8.56 2.55
C ASP A 338 -20.64 9.94 2.05
N ALA A 339 -19.46 10.39 2.46
CA ALA A 339 -18.86 11.62 1.93
C ALA A 339 -18.58 11.55 0.41
N ILE A 340 -18.12 10.40 -0.10
CA ILE A 340 -17.91 10.21 -1.55
C ILE A 340 -19.23 10.24 -2.31
N ARG A 341 -20.30 9.62 -1.79
CA ARG A 341 -21.62 9.58 -2.45
C ARG A 341 -22.21 10.97 -2.60
N GLU A 342 -22.16 11.78 -1.54
CA GLU A 342 -22.64 13.16 -1.58
C GLU A 342 -21.92 13.98 -2.65
N ARG A 343 -20.57 13.90 -2.66
CA ARG A 343 -19.76 14.60 -3.67
C ARG A 343 -19.96 14.05 -5.09
N LEU A 344 -20.21 12.75 -5.23
CA LEU A 344 -20.45 12.11 -6.53
C LEU A 344 -21.79 12.53 -7.14
N HIS A 345 -22.83 12.63 -6.32
CA HIS A 345 -24.12 13.16 -6.74
C HIS A 345 -23.97 14.59 -7.27
N GLN A 346 -23.28 15.46 -6.52
CA GLN A 346 -22.99 16.84 -6.96
C GLN A 346 -22.16 16.88 -8.25
N ALA A 347 -21.14 16.02 -8.38
CA ALA A 347 -20.30 15.97 -9.57
C ALA A 347 -21.08 15.55 -10.83
N ILE A 348 -22.00 14.59 -10.70
CA ILE A 348 -22.87 14.16 -11.79
C ILE A 348 -23.81 15.32 -12.18
N GLU A 349 -24.45 15.99 -11.22
CA GLU A 349 -25.32 17.12 -11.53
C GLU A 349 -24.58 18.27 -12.24
N ILE A 350 -23.40 18.64 -11.75
CA ILE A 350 -22.54 19.65 -12.37
C ILE A 350 -22.20 19.22 -13.80
N TYR A 351 -21.94 17.93 -14.02
CA TYR A 351 -21.61 17.43 -15.34
C TYR A 351 -22.79 17.49 -16.31
N GLU A 352 -23.99 17.17 -15.84
CA GLU A 352 -25.21 17.08 -16.67
C GLU A 352 -25.86 18.43 -16.92
N LYS A 353 -25.73 19.38 -16.00
CA LYS A 353 -26.20 20.77 -16.16
C LYS A 353 -25.34 21.60 -17.11
N LYS A 354 -24.25 21.03 -17.66
CA LYS A 354 -23.43 21.72 -18.67
C LYS A 354 -24.30 22.11 -19.86
N PRO A 355 -24.22 23.36 -20.36
CA PRO A 355 -24.89 23.72 -21.60
C PRO A 355 -24.37 22.81 -22.72
N LEU A 356 -25.28 22.09 -23.38
CA LEU A 356 -25.03 21.43 -24.66
C LEU A 356 -24.64 22.53 -25.66
N ALA A 357 -23.33 22.80 -25.80
CA ALA A 357 -22.85 23.79 -26.74
C ALA A 357 -23.00 23.27 -28.18
N ASN A 358 -23.67 24.09 -28.98
CA ASN A 358 -24.14 23.87 -30.33
C ASN A 358 -23.20 23.14 -31.31
N ILE A 359 -23.87 22.52 -32.27
CA ILE A 359 -23.42 21.94 -33.53
C ILE A 359 -22.59 22.96 -34.33
N SER A 360 -21.29 23.11 -34.02
CA SER A 360 -20.39 23.90 -34.87
C SER A 360 -18.92 23.58 -34.66
N GLY A 361 -18.51 22.32 -34.82
CA GLY A 361 -17.15 21.88 -35.23
C GLY A 361 -15.89 22.37 -34.48
N GLU A 362 -16.00 23.25 -33.50
CA GLU A 362 -14.89 23.79 -32.72
C GLU A 362 -14.70 22.92 -31.47
N LYS A 363 -13.44 22.67 -31.09
CA LYS A 363 -13.10 21.91 -29.88
C LYS A 363 -13.71 22.63 -28.67
N ILE A 364 -14.80 22.08 -28.16
CA ILE A 364 -15.49 22.60 -26.97
C ILE A 364 -14.53 22.51 -25.79
N GLU A 365 -14.16 23.66 -25.24
CA GLU A 365 -13.43 23.73 -23.98
C GLU A 365 -14.40 23.35 -22.86
N ILE A 366 -14.22 22.16 -22.28
CA ILE A 366 -15.01 21.73 -21.13
C ILE A 366 -14.75 22.72 -20.00
N ASP A 367 -15.82 23.32 -19.47
CA ASP A 367 -15.74 24.20 -18.30
C ASP A 367 -14.90 23.57 -17.17
N GLN A 368 -14.19 24.41 -16.42
CA GLN A 368 -13.21 23.95 -15.44
C GLN A 368 -13.86 23.14 -14.32
N GLU A 369 -15.06 23.52 -13.86
CA GLU A 369 -15.79 22.84 -12.79
C GLU A 369 -16.31 21.48 -13.29
N ALA A 370 -16.89 21.52 -14.47
CA ALA A 370 -17.25 20.39 -15.31
C ALA A 370 -16.10 19.38 -15.56
N ARG A 371 -14.85 19.85 -15.67
CA ARG A 371 -13.66 19.02 -15.79
C ARG A 371 -13.21 18.43 -14.45
N LYS A 372 -13.29 19.20 -13.37
CA LYS A 372 -13.03 18.70 -12.00
C LYS A 372 -14.00 17.59 -11.62
N ALA A 373 -15.29 17.76 -11.95
CA ALA A 373 -16.30 16.73 -11.76
C ALA A 373 -15.95 15.42 -12.51
N LEU A 374 -15.52 15.50 -13.78
CA LEU A 374 -15.01 14.34 -14.53
C LEU A 374 -13.83 13.66 -13.84
N ASN A 375 -12.82 14.45 -13.48
CA ASN A 375 -11.62 13.93 -12.82
C ASN A 375 -11.96 13.22 -11.50
N PHE A 376 -12.90 13.78 -10.74
CA PHE A 376 -13.43 13.18 -9.52
C PHE A 376 -14.09 11.83 -9.79
N MET A 377 -15.02 11.77 -10.75
CA MET A 377 -15.73 10.55 -11.14
C MET A 377 -14.76 9.45 -11.57
N GLU A 378 -13.79 9.75 -12.43
CA GLU A 378 -12.74 8.81 -12.83
C GLU A 378 -11.93 8.27 -11.65
N THR A 379 -11.65 9.13 -10.66
CA THR A 379 -10.89 8.74 -9.46
C THR A 379 -11.70 7.81 -8.58
N VAL A 380 -12.99 8.07 -8.40
CA VAL A 380 -13.88 7.17 -7.66
C VAL A 380 -13.96 5.80 -8.33
N ILE A 381 -14.07 5.76 -9.66
CA ILE A 381 -14.02 4.50 -10.43
C ILE A 381 -12.70 3.76 -10.19
N ARG A 382 -11.58 4.48 -10.23
CA ARG A 382 -10.27 3.87 -9.94
C ARG A 382 -10.15 3.40 -8.51
N PHE A 383 -10.59 4.18 -7.54
CA PHE A 383 -10.58 3.82 -6.13
C PHE A 383 -11.37 2.52 -5.92
N HIS A 384 -12.58 2.46 -6.47
CA HIS A 384 -13.42 1.28 -6.36
C HIS A 384 -12.76 0.06 -7.01
N THR A 385 -12.12 0.21 -8.17
CA THR A 385 -11.34 -0.87 -8.80
C THR A 385 -10.23 -1.38 -7.88
N HIS A 386 -9.49 -0.48 -7.22
CA HIS A 386 -8.36 -0.85 -6.38
C HIS A 386 -8.78 -1.55 -5.08
N ILE A 387 -9.96 -1.27 -4.51
CA ILE A 387 -10.45 -1.96 -3.31
C ILE A 387 -10.40 -3.48 -3.49
N PHE A 388 -10.81 -3.99 -4.65
CA PHE A 388 -10.84 -5.42 -4.90
C PHE A 388 -9.46 -6.04 -5.15
N MET A 389 -8.47 -5.25 -5.54
CA MET A 389 -7.09 -5.74 -5.71
C MET A 389 -6.39 -6.00 -4.37
N TRP A 390 -6.79 -5.30 -3.31
CA TRP A 390 -6.18 -5.40 -1.97
C TRP A 390 -6.99 -6.24 -0.98
N CYS A 391 -8.24 -6.57 -1.30
CA CYS A 391 -9.12 -7.30 -0.39
C CYS A 391 -9.03 -8.82 -0.56
N LEU A 392 -8.18 -9.48 0.24
CA LEU A 392 -8.32 -10.91 0.56
C LEU A 392 -9.50 -11.19 1.53
N LYS A 393 -10.42 -10.24 1.68
CA LYS A 393 -11.44 -10.19 2.73
C LYS A 393 -12.81 -9.89 2.09
N PRO A 394 -13.92 -10.29 2.72
CA PRO A 394 -15.26 -9.98 2.22
C PRO A 394 -15.44 -8.47 2.03
N MET A 395 -16.00 -8.07 0.88
CA MET A 395 -16.35 -6.68 0.60
C MET A 395 -17.25 -6.12 1.70
N LYS A 396 -17.10 -4.84 2.04
CA LYS A 396 -18.03 -4.19 2.97
C LYS A 396 -19.32 -3.80 2.27
N SER A 397 -20.44 -3.91 2.98
CA SER A 397 -21.73 -3.37 2.53
C SER A 397 -21.63 -1.88 2.17
N ALA A 398 -20.81 -1.12 2.89
CA ALA A 398 -20.55 0.29 2.59
C ALA A 398 -20.15 0.51 1.12
N ILE A 399 -19.25 -0.33 0.57
CA ILE A 399 -18.72 -0.20 -0.79
C ILE A 399 -19.83 -0.39 -1.84
N VAL A 400 -20.78 -1.29 -1.58
CA VAL A 400 -21.93 -1.55 -2.47
C VAL A 400 -22.81 -0.32 -2.66
N ARG A 401 -22.83 0.62 -1.71
CA ARG A 401 -23.62 1.86 -1.84
C ARG A 401 -23.12 2.80 -2.94
N LEU A 402 -21.92 2.55 -3.50
CA LEU A 402 -21.44 3.23 -4.71
C LEU A 402 -22.00 2.62 -6.00
N PHE A 403 -22.55 1.40 -5.95
CA PHE A 403 -22.97 0.65 -7.14
C PHE A 403 -23.95 1.40 -8.04
N PRO A 404 -25.02 2.07 -7.54
CA PRO A 404 -25.91 2.83 -8.41
C PRO A 404 -25.20 3.88 -9.25
N TYR A 405 -24.25 4.59 -8.65
CA TYR A 405 -23.45 5.58 -9.36
C TYR A 405 -22.53 4.93 -10.39
N LEU A 406 -21.95 3.75 -10.10
CA LEU A 406 -21.15 3.02 -11.09
C LEU A 406 -21.97 2.59 -12.33
N CYS A 407 -23.28 2.36 -12.18
CA CYS A 407 -24.17 2.13 -13.32
C CYS A 407 -24.52 3.44 -14.05
N GLU A 408 -24.75 4.52 -13.31
CA GLU A 408 -25.05 5.85 -13.86
C GLU A 408 -23.89 6.45 -14.65
N LEU A 409 -22.66 6.23 -14.17
CA LEU A 409 -21.44 6.72 -14.81
C LEU A 409 -21.17 6.09 -16.19
N GLU A 410 -21.89 5.03 -16.59
CA GLU A 410 -21.72 4.45 -17.92
C GLU A 410 -22.01 5.46 -19.03
N SER A 411 -23.03 6.31 -18.86
CA SER A 411 -23.38 7.33 -19.86
C SER A 411 -22.47 8.56 -19.82
N ILE A 412 -21.61 8.69 -18.81
CA ILE A 412 -20.80 9.89 -18.56
C ILE A 412 -19.32 9.60 -18.83
N VAL A 413 -18.79 8.54 -18.23
CA VAL A 413 -17.37 8.14 -18.28
C VAL A 413 -17.25 6.65 -18.61
N PRO A 414 -17.73 6.20 -19.80
CA PRO A 414 -17.56 4.82 -20.21
C PRO A 414 -16.07 4.50 -20.28
N SER A 415 -15.65 3.48 -19.53
CA SER A 415 -14.24 3.09 -19.46
C SER A 415 -14.10 1.63 -19.07
N GLU A 416 -13.00 1.01 -19.51
CA GLU A 416 -12.63 -0.35 -19.10
C GLU A 416 -12.60 -0.49 -17.58
N ASN A 417 -12.13 0.55 -16.88
CA ASN A 417 -12.05 0.58 -15.42
C ASN A 417 -13.42 0.52 -14.76
N LEU A 418 -14.42 1.15 -15.36
CA LEU A 418 -15.79 1.11 -14.87
C LEU A 418 -16.39 -0.29 -15.03
N THR A 419 -16.15 -0.93 -16.18
CA THR A 419 -16.53 -2.32 -16.41
C THR A 419 -15.85 -3.27 -15.44
N ILE A 420 -14.52 -3.19 -15.29
CA ILE A 420 -13.74 -3.99 -14.33
C ILE A 420 -14.27 -3.81 -12.92
N SER A 421 -14.53 -2.55 -12.53
CA SER A 421 -15.08 -2.18 -11.23
C SER A 421 -16.40 -2.90 -10.91
N ARG A 422 -17.35 -2.93 -11.84
CA ARG A 422 -18.62 -3.68 -11.68
C ARG A 422 -18.42 -5.20 -11.70
N MET A 423 -17.53 -5.70 -12.57
CA MET A 423 -17.23 -7.13 -12.63
C MET A 423 -16.61 -7.65 -11.33
N HIS A 424 -15.74 -6.86 -10.67
CA HIS A 424 -15.22 -7.23 -9.36
C HIS A 424 -16.32 -7.38 -8.30
N VAL A 425 -17.36 -6.53 -8.32
CA VAL A 425 -18.52 -6.68 -7.42
C VAL A 425 -19.28 -7.97 -7.74
N ALA A 426 -19.50 -8.28 -9.01
CA ALA A 426 -20.21 -9.50 -9.42
C ALA A 426 -19.45 -10.77 -9.03
N MET A 427 -18.11 -10.75 -9.12
CA MET A 427 -17.23 -11.90 -8.88
C MET A 427 -16.83 -12.07 -7.42
N THR A 428 -17.02 -11.07 -6.56
CA THR A 428 -16.70 -11.21 -5.13
C THR A 428 -17.71 -12.12 -4.43
N TYR A 429 -17.31 -12.70 -3.29
CA TYR A 429 -18.20 -13.51 -2.47
C TYR A 429 -19.25 -12.62 -1.78
N LEU A 430 -20.51 -12.72 -2.25
CA LEU A 430 -21.63 -11.95 -1.73
C LEU A 430 -22.37 -12.75 -0.65
N HIS A 431 -22.01 -12.52 0.61
CA HIS A 431 -22.76 -13.06 1.74
C HIS A 431 -24.06 -12.26 1.98
N THR A 432 -25.02 -12.87 2.70
CA THR A 432 -26.42 -12.40 2.82
C THR A 432 -26.59 -10.88 3.00
N PRO A 433 -25.95 -10.21 3.99
CA PRO A 433 -26.13 -8.77 4.21
C PRO A 433 -25.63 -7.89 3.05
N ILE A 434 -24.58 -8.32 2.34
CA ILE A 434 -24.10 -7.60 1.14
C ILE A 434 -25.10 -7.79 0.01
N LEU A 435 -25.56 -9.03 -0.19
CA LEU A 435 -26.47 -9.36 -1.28
C LEU A 435 -27.81 -8.64 -1.13
N GLU A 436 -28.34 -8.55 0.10
CA GLU A 436 -29.55 -7.75 0.41
C GLU A 436 -29.34 -6.29 0.03
N SER A 437 -28.27 -5.67 0.53
CA SER A 437 -27.95 -4.27 0.21
C SER A 437 -27.78 -4.06 -1.29
N LEU A 438 -27.15 -4.99 -2.00
CA LEU A 438 -26.94 -4.91 -3.45
C LEU A 438 -28.26 -5.04 -4.22
N ILE A 439 -29.17 -5.92 -3.80
CA ILE A 439 -30.48 -6.07 -4.43
C ILE A 439 -31.32 -4.80 -4.24
N GLU A 440 -31.32 -4.20 -3.05
CA GLU A 440 -31.97 -2.90 -2.81
C GLU A 440 -31.40 -1.80 -3.73
N GLN A 441 -30.07 -1.77 -3.92
CA GLN A 441 -29.44 -0.85 -4.88
C GLN A 441 -29.90 -1.15 -6.31
N LEU A 442 -29.97 -2.43 -6.71
CA LEU A 442 -30.40 -2.84 -8.05
C LEU A 442 -31.86 -2.49 -8.33
N GLU A 443 -32.76 -2.63 -7.34
CA GLU A 443 -34.15 -2.23 -7.45
C GLU A 443 -34.27 -0.75 -7.82
N HIS A 444 -33.48 0.12 -7.17
CA HIS A 444 -33.41 1.53 -7.54
C HIS A 444 -32.85 1.75 -8.96
N VAL A 445 -31.72 1.11 -9.28
CA VAL A 445 -31.02 1.27 -10.57
C VAL A 445 -31.88 0.83 -11.75
N CYS A 446 -32.62 -0.27 -11.63
CA CYS A 446 -33.52 -0.77 -12.67
C CYS A 446 -34.75 0.13 -12.90
N THR A 447 -34.96 1.13 -12.04
CA THR A 447 -36.01 2.16 -12.21
C THR A 447 -35.48 3.53 -12.58
N SER A 448 -34.16 3.66 -12.79
CA SER A 448 -33.55 4.90 -13.25
C SER A 448 -34.20 5.38 -14.54
N SER A 449 -34.35 6.69 -14.71
CA SER A 449 -34.80 7.30 -15.97
C SER A 449 -33.80 7.09 -17.12
N LYS A 450 -32.53 6.82 -16.79
CA LYS A 450 -31.44 6.62 -17.77
C LYS A 450 -31.40 5.17 -18.23
N TRP A 451 -31.70 4.92 -19.51
CA TRP A 451 -31.74 3.56 -20.05
C TRP A 451 -30.38 2.85 -20.03
N HIS A 452 -29.27 3.57 -20.23
CA HIS A 452 -27.90 3.03 -20.09
C HIS A 452 -27.66 2.42 -18.70
N THR A 453 -28.13 3.10 -17.65
CA THR A 453 -28.04 2.63 -16.26
C THR A 453 -28.81 1.33 -16.05
N ARG A 454 -30.03 1.23 -16.61
CA ARG A 454 -30.86 0.02 -16.56
C ARG A 454 -30.24 -1.13 -17.34
N GLN A 455 -29.71 -0.87 -18.54
CA GLN A 455 -29.04 -1.86 -19.38
C GLN A 455 -27.85 -2.50 -18.64
N VAL A 456 -26.95 -1.67 -18.12
CA VAL A 456 -25.76 -2.14 -17.38
C VAL A 456 -26.14 -2.94 -16.14
N ALA A 457 -27.22 -2.56 -15.45
CA ALA A 457 -27.71 -3.32 -14.30
C ALA A 457 -28.12 -4.74 -14.67
N MET A 458 -28.75 -4.94 -15.85
CA MET A 458 -29.10 -6.26 -16.35
C MET A 458 -27.87 -7.10 -16.69
N GLU A 459 -26.89 -6.51 -17.38
CA GLU A 459 -25.61 -7.18 -17.65
C GLU A 459 -24.95 -7.61 -16.34
N PHE A 460 -24.89 -6.72 -15.35
CA PHE A 460 -24.36 -7.02 -14.03
C PHE A 460 -25.11 -8.15 -13.31
N ILE A 461 -26.45 -8.12 -13.30
CA ILE A 461 -27.28 -9.14 -12.66
C ILE A 461 -26.98 -10.52 -13.23
N GLN A 462 -26.80 -10.63 -14.55
CA GLN A 462 -26.44 -11.88 -15.20
C GLN A 462 -25.14 -12.47 -14.64
N TYR A 463 -24.06 -11.68 -14.60
CA TYR A 463 -22.77 -12.12 -14.06
C TYR A 463 -22.82 -12.40 -12.56
N MET A 464 -23.46 -11.52 -11.78
CA MET A 464 -23.55 -11.63 -10.33
C MET A 464 -24.27 -12.91 -9.91
N VAL A 465 -25.40 -13.25 -10.56
CA VAL A 465 -26.10 -14.51 -10.30
C VAL A 465 -25.27 -15.71 -10.73
N PHE A 466 -24.56 -15.65 -11.86
CA PHE A 466 -23.71 -16.77 -12.28
C PHE A 466 -22.57 -17.03 -11.28
N CYS A 467 -21.88 -15.97 -10.84
CA CYS A 467 -20.77 -16.07 -9.88
C CYS A 467 -21.22 -16.40 -8.46
N ASN A 468 -22.43 -16.02 -8.05
CA ASN A 468 -22.96 -16.22 -6.70
C ASN A 468 -24.24 -17.09 -6.67
N LEU A 469 -24.37 -18.04 -7.62
CA LEU A 469 -25.60 -18.79 -7.91
C LEU A 469 -26.32 -19.34 -6.68
N PHE A 470 -25.58 -19.96 -5.76
CA PHE A 470 -26.15 -20.59 -4.57
C PHE A 470 -26.71 -19.57 -3.57
N ASN A 471 -26.01 -18.44 -3.35
CA ASN A 471 -26.48 -17.37 -2.48
C ASN A 471 -27.63 -16.59 -3.12
N ALA A 472 -27.55 -16.36 -4.43
CA ALA A 472 -28.57 -15.67 -5.21
C ALA A 472 -29.93 -16.41 -5.16
N ARG A 473 -29.96 -17.74 -5.06
CA ARG A 473 -31.21 -18.53 -5.03
C ARG A 473 -32.20 -18.07 -3.97
N SER A 474 -31.72 -17.59 -2.82
CA SER A 474 -32.54 -17.05 -1.74
C SER A 474 -33.32 -15.79 -2.16
N TYR A 475 -32.89 -15.12 -3.23
CA TYR A 475 -33.47 -13.90 -3.77
C TYR A 475 -34.00 -14.08 -5.20
N LYS A 476 -34.29 -15.33 -5.59
CA LYS A 476 -34.81 -15.70 -6.91
C LYS A 476 -36.05 -14.89 -7.30
N LYS A 477 -36.96 -14.64 -6.35
CA LYS A 477 -38.20 -13.91 -6.61
C LYS A 477 -37.91 -12.46 -7.01
N GLN A 478 -37.13 -11.74 -6.20
CA GLN A 478 -36.77 -10.34 -6.41
C GLN A 478 -36.01 -10.16 -7.73
N LEU A 479 -34.97 -10.95 -7.94
CA LEU A 479 -34.14 -10.86 -9.16
C LEU A 479 -34.94 -11.22 -10.42
N ARG A 480 -35.86 -12.17 -10.34
CA ARG A 480 -36.78 -12.50 -11.44
C ARG A 480 -37.73 -11.35 -11.75
N GLU A 481 -38.30 -10.71 -10.73
CA GLU A 481 -39.17 -9.54 -10.90
C GLU A 481 -38.45 -8.37 -11.58
N LEU A 482 -37.18 -8.14 -11.22
CA LEU A 482 -36.34 -7.13 -11.89
C LEU A 482 -36.11 -7.45 -13.37
N VAL A 483 -35.75 -8.69 -13.71
CA VAL A 483 -35.56 -9.10 -15.11
C VAL A 483 -36.86 -8.97 -15.91
N PHE A 484 -37.99 -9.39 -15.35
CA PHE A 484 -39.28 -9.24 -16.01
C PHE A 484 -39.65 -7.77 -16.22
N LYS A 485 -39.39 -6.90 -15.25
CA LYS A 485 -39.61 -5.47 -15.41
C LYS A 485 -38.81 -4.90 -16.58
N CYS A 486 -37.54 -5.26 -16.70
CA CYS A 486 -36.68 -4.80 -17.80
C CYS A 486 -36.97 -5.48 -19.15
N LEU A 487 -37.64 -6.63 -19.19
CA LEU A 487 -38.13 -7.24 -20.44
C LEU A 487 -39.23 -6.41 -21.12
N PHE A 488 -40.00 -5.67 -20.33
CA PHE A 488 -41.04 -4.76 -20.81
C PHE A 488 -40.60 -3.29 -20.77
N ASP A 489 -39.29 -3.03 -20.69
CA ASP A 489 -38.74 -1.68 -20.70
C ASP A 489 -39.11 -0.94 -22.00
N GLU A 490 -39.20 0.38 -21.96
CA GLU A 490 -39.46 1.23 -23.14
C GLU A 490 -38.30 1.16 -24.16
N GLN A 491 -37.07 0.96 -23.69
CA GLN A 491 -35.87 0.97 -24.53
C GLN A 491 -35.52 -0.44 -25.03
N PHE A 492 -35.26 -0.57 -26.34
CA PHE A 492 -34.95 -1.85 -26.97
C PHE A 492 -33.70 -2.53 -26.40
N GLU A 493 -32.64 -1.76 -26.18
CA GLU A 493 -31.35 -2.25 -25.68
C GLU A 493 -31.50 -2.89 -24.30
N VAL A 494 -32.32 -2.29 -23.43
CA VAL A 494 -32.63 -2.85 -22.11
C VAL A 494 -33.40 -4.16 -22.24
N ARG A 495 -34.43 -4.22 -23.10
CA ARG A 495 -35.19 -5.45 -23.37
C ARG A 495 -34.30 -6.57 -23.93
N SER A 496 -33.38 -6.23 -24.82
CA SER A 496 -32.45 -7.17 -25.45
C SER A 496 -31.55 -7.83 -24.39
N VAL A 497 -30.92 -7.04 -23.53
CA VAL A 497 -30.08 -7.56 -22.44
C VAL A 497 -30.91 -8.34 -21.41
N ALA A 498 -32.11 -7.88 -21.08
CA ALA A 498 -33.01 -8.59 -20.17
C ALA A 498 -33.41 -9.98 -20.74
N SER A 499 -33.62 -10.09 -22.06
CA SER A 499 -33.87 -11.37 -22.74
C SER A 499 -32.68 -12.33 -22.65
N ILE A 500 -31.47 -11.82 -22.89
CA ILE A 500 -30.23 -12.59 -22.73
C ILE A 500 -30.07 -13.06 -21.28
N THR A 501 -30.31 -12.17 -20.31
CA THR A 501 -30.23 -12.46 -18.87
C THR A 501 -31.24 -13.55 -18.47
N LEU A 502 -32.49 -13.44 -18.91
CA LEU A 502 -33.54 -14.43 -18.66
C LEU A 502 -33.16 -15.80 -19.25
N SER A 503 -32.68 -15.83 -20.50
CA SER A 503 -32.21 -17.04 -21.15
C SER A 503 -31.09 -17.71 -20.35
N GLY A 504 -30.09 -16.92 -19.90
CA GLY A 504 -29.02 -17.39 -19.04
C GLY A 504 -29.53 -18.00 -17.72
N PHE A 505 -30.55 -17.38 -17.11
CA PHE A 505 -31.16 -17.89 -15.87
C PHE A 505 -31.88 -19.23 -16.04
N TYR A 506 -32.52 -19.46 -17.19
CA TYR A 506 -33.08 -20.78 -17.52
C TYR A 506 -31.97 -21.80 -17.79
N GLN A 507 -30.96 -21.43 -18.56
CA GLN A 507 -29.85 -22.34 -18.91
C GLN A 507 -29.07 -22.83 -17.69
N CYS A 508 -28.83 -21.97 -16.70
CA CYS A 508 -28.14 -22.36 -15.46
C CYS A 508 -29.07 -22.94 -14.39
N GLY A 509 -30.37 -23.12 -14.69
CA GLY A 509 -31.36 -23.66 -13.76
C GLY A 509 -31.66 -22.75 -12.57
N TYR A 510 -31.37 -21.46 -12.67
CA TYR A 510 -31.70 -20.47 -11.65
C TYR A 510 -33.20 -20.20 -11.63
N ILE A 511 -33.78 -19.97 -12.82
CA ILE A 511 -35.23 -19.96 -13.05
C ILE A 511 -35.62 -21.32 -13.65
N GLN A 512 -36.75 -21.84 -13.19
CA GLN A 512 -37.34 -23.10 -13.66
C GLN A 512 -38.64 -22.77 -14.36
#